data_AF-A0A2E1HCU2-F1
#
_entry.id   AF-A0A2E1HCU2-F1
#
_cell.length_a   1.000
_cell.length_b   1.000
_cell.length_c   1.000
_cell.angle_alpha   90.00
_cell.angle_beta   90.00
_cell.angle_gamma   90.00
#
_symmetry.space_group_name_H-M   'P 1'
#
loop_
_entity.id
_entity.type
_entity.pdbx_description
1 polymer ?
#
loop_
_entity_poly.entity_id
_entity_poly.type
_entity_poly.pdbx_seq_one_letter_code
_entity_poly.pdbx_strand_id
1 'polypeptide(L)'
;MMFSDEGTIIPVWQVHRVDPGYLYLIHDNGRYKLGKTKTEKDRLKAAKTWLPDMKLVAFKPFWGISHHERLLHTALVRHWYAGEWFKFDNDHETEMYILSGFSTFTDNDPDRNSVDFIYWYNEGMVESPVEMDRQKLTLSKFKTQESSTQKKN
;
A
#
# COMPACT_ATOMS: atom_id res chain seq x y z
N MET A 1 13.36 20.20 -4.26
CA MET A 1 11.98 19.70 -4.50
C MET A 1 12.03 18.19 -4.33
N MET A 2 11.14 17.56 -3.55
CA MET A 2 11.27 16.15 -3.14
C MET A 2 11.34 15.16 -4.33
N PHE A 3 10.74 15.51 -5.46
CA PHE A 3 10.68 14.67 -6.66
C PHE A 3 11.36 15.34 -7.86
N SER A 4 12.53 15.96 -7.67
CA SER A 4 13.22 16.70 -8.73
C SER A 4 13.73 15.84 -9.89
N ASP A 5 13.96 14.55 -9.62
CA ASP A 5 14.68 13.66 -10.54
C ASP A 5 13.71 12.79 -11.38
N GLU A 6 12.45 13.20 -11.49
CA GLU A 6 11.43 12.51 -12.30
C GLU A 6 11.90 12.33 -13.75
N GLY A 7 11.65 11.15 -14.32
CA GLY A 7 12.07 10.75 -15.66
C GLY A 7 13.44 10.09 -15.74
N THR A 8 14.19 10.03 -14.63
CA THR A 8 15.50 9.36 -14.56
C THR A 8 15.40 7.96 -13.95
N ILE A 9 16.55 7.30 -13.76
CA ILE A 9 16.65 5.96 -13.17
C ILE A 9 17.55 6.05 -11.93
N ILE A 10 17.17 5.37 -10.86
CA ILE A 10 18.02 5.21 -9.68
C ILE A 10 19.21 4.31 -10.09
N PRO A 11 20.46 4.81 -10.07
CA PRO A 11 21.63 4.03 -10.45
C PRO A 11 21.72 2.75 -9.61
N VAL A 12 22.38 1.71 -10.13
CA VAL A 12 22.53 0.38 -9.50
C VAL A 12 21.24 -0.44 -9.46
N TRP A 13 20.13 0.09 -8.94
CA TRP A 13 18.88 -0.66 -8.74
C TRP A 13 17.93 -0.68 -9.95
N GLN A 14 18.19 0.14 -10.97
CA GLN A 14 17.37 0.21 -12.20
C GLN A 14 15.88 0.55 -11.95
N VAL A 15 15.57 1.16 -10.80
CA VAL A 15 14.23 1.65 -10.49
C VAL A 15 14.00 2.97 -11.22
N HIS A 16 12.91 3.05 -11.98
CA HIS A 16 12.56 4.27 -12.70
C HIS A 16 11.91 5.30 -11.76
N ARG A 17 12.38 6.55 -11.79
CA ARG A 17 11.80 7.68 -11.07
C ARG A 17 10.59 8.21 -11.86
N VAL A 18 9.47 7.50 -11.76
CA VAL A 18 8.21 7.84 -12.45
C VAL A 18 7.06 7.81 -11.46
N ASP A 19 5.95 8.49 -11.77
CA ASP A 19 4.76 8.52 -10.93
C ASP A 19 5.08 8.84 -9.45
N PRO A 20 5.61 10.04 -9.15
CA PRO A 20 5.93 10.45 -7.79
C PRO A 20 4.68 10.67 -6.95
N GLY A 21 4.83 10.43 -5.65
CA GLY A 21 3.92 10.92 -4.63
C GLY A 21 4.07 10.15 -3.33
N TYR A 22 2.96 9.94 -2.65
CA TYR A 22 2.95 9.39 -1.30
C TYR A 22 1.99 8.22 -1.20
N LEU A 23 2.43 7.17 -0.52
CA LEU A 23 1.53 6.15 0.03
C LEU A 23 1.17 6.53 1.45
N TYR A 24 -0.08 6.28 1.81
CA TYR A 24 -0.58 6.55 3.14
C TYR A 24 -1.37 5.37 3.70
N LEU A 25 -1.31 5.27 5.02
CA LEU A 25 -2.08 4.33 5.81
C LEU A 25 -2.87 5.11 6.85
N ILE A 26 -4.19 4.96 6.83
CA ILE A 26 -5.10 5.55 7.81
C ILE A 26 -5.71 4.43 8.63
N HIS A 27 -5.81 4.61 9.93
CA HIS A 27 -6.53 3.74 10.84
C HIS A 27 -7.81 4.41 11.33
N ASP A 28 -8.93 3.69 11.28
CA ASP A 28 -10.21 4.08 11.82
C ASP A 28 -10.96 2.85 12.33
N ASN A 29 -11.35 2.85 13.60
CA ASN A 29 -12.20 1.81 14.22
C ASN A 29 -11.78 0.35 13.90
N GLY A 30 -10.47 0.05 14.01
CA GLY A 30 -9.93 -1.29 13.75
C GLY A 30 -9.84 -1.65 12.26
N ARG A 31 -9.98 -0.67 11.36
CA ARG A 31 -9.84 -0.81 9.91
C ARG A 31 -8.72 0.07 9.41
N TYR A 32 -8.08 -0.39 8.34
CA TYR A 32 -6.97 0.30 7.73
C TYR A 32 -7.28 0.66 6.29
N LYS A 33 -7.12 1.93 5.92
CA LYS A 33 -7.20 2.39 4.54
C LYS A 33 -5.81 2.59 3.99
N LEU A 34 -5.52 1.88 2.90
CA LEU A 34 -4.27 2.03 2.17
C LEU A 34 -4.52 2.70 0.82
N GLY A 35 -3.88 3.84 0.60
CA GLY A 35 -4.06 4.56 -0.65
C GLY A 35 -2.87 5.45 -0.98
N LYS A 36 -3.00 6.17 -2.10
CA LYS A 36 -1.95 7.09 -2.58
C LYS A 36 -2.43 8.51 -2.87
N THR A 37 -1.49 9.45 -2.91
CA THR A 37 -1.73 10.83 -3.35
C THR A 37 -0.50 11.40 -4.03
N LYS A 38 -0.68 12.27 -5.04
CA LYS A 38 0.42 13.02 -5.64
C LYS A 38 0.77 14.29 -4.86
N THR A 39 -0.19 14.81 -4.09
CA THR A 39 -0.01 16.01 -3.27
C THR A 39 0.00 15.65 -1.79
N GLU A 40 0.95 16.25 -1.07
CA GLU A 40 1.20 15.97 0.35
C GLU A 40 -0.02 16.30 1.24
N LYS A 41 -0.73 17.40 0.94
CA LYS A 41 -1.64 18.04 1.92
C LYS A 41 -3.12 17.94 1.57
N ASP A 42 -3.50 17.90 0.30
CA ASP A 42 -4.90 18.12 -0.08
C ASP A 42 -5.79 16.91 0.18
N ARG A 43 -5.29 15.70 -0.12
CA ARG A 43 -6.09 14.48 0.03
C ARG A 43 -6.31 14.11 1.50
N LEU A 44 -5.31 14.30 2.35
CA LEU A 44 -5.45 14.07 3.78
C LEU A 44 -6.34 15.13 4.45
N LYS A 45 -6.24 16.39 4.05
CA LYS A 45 -7.12 17.45 4.53
C LYS A 45 -8.57 17.17 4.14
N ALA A 46 -8.81 16.73 2.90
CA ALA A 46 -10.13 16.30 2.46
C ALA A 46 -10.62 15.08 3.26
N ALA A 47 -9.75 14.10 3.55
CA ALA A 47 -10.13 12.95 4.36
C ALA A 47 -10.61 13.32 5.77
N LYS A 48 -9.95 14.29 6.41
CA LYS A 48 -10.34 14.78 7.75
C LYS A 48 -11.71 15.46 7.79
N THR A 49 -12.28 15.91 6.67
CA THR A 49 -13.60 16.55 6.69
C THR A 49 -14.75 15.56 6.82
N TRP A 50 -14.57 14.33 6.34
CA TRP A 50 -15.58 13.26 6.40
C TRP A 50 -15.20 12.11 7.35
N LEU A 51 -13.97 12.08 7.85
CA LEU A 51 -13.49 11.13 8.85
C LEU A 51 -12.59 11.84 9.89
N PRO A 52 -13.19 12.62 10.81
CA PRO A 52 -12.43 13.52 11.69
C PRO A 52 -11.57 12.78 12.72
N ASP A 53 -12.02 11.63 13.20
CA ASP A 53 -11.35 10.84 14.25
C ASP A 53 -10.29 9.88 13.70
N MET A 54 -10.01 9.92 12.40
CA MET A 54 -9.05 9.03 11.77
C MET A 54 -7.63 9.29 12.27
N LYS A 55 -6.87 8.22 12.46
CA LYS A 55 -5.44 8.29 12.75
C LYS A 55 -4.65 8.08 11.46
N LEU A 56 -3.89 9.09 11.04
CA LEU A 56 -2.87 8.89 10.01
C LEU A 56 -1.71 8.08 10.63
N VAL A 57 -1.53 6.86 10.15
CA VAL A 57 -0.51 5.92 10.64
C VAL A 57 0.80 6.11 9.90
N ALA A 58 0.72 6.26 8.57
CA ALA A 58 1.88 6.44 7.73
C ALA A 58 1.57 7.37 6.55
N PHE A 59 2.58 8.13 6.14
CA PHE A 59 2.54 8.99 4.97
C PHE A 59 3.97 9.13 4.44
N LYS A 60 4.32 8.36 3.41
CA LYS A 60 5.71 8.17 2.99
C LYS A 60 5.87 8.40 1.49
N PRO A 61 6.92 9.12 1.04
CA PRO A 61 7.14 9.41 -0.37
C PRO A 61 7.73 8.20 -1.10
N PHE A 62 7.32 7.99 -2.34
CA PHE A 62 7.85 6.96 -3.24
C PHE A 62 7.80 7.43 -4.70
N TRP A 63 8.58 6.76 -5.53
CA TRP A 63 8.35 6.63 -6.97
C TRP A 63 7.41 5.46 -7.23
N GLY A 64 6.74 5.43 -8.37
CA GLY A 64 5.90 4.32 -8.80
C GLY A 64 4.70 4.07 -7.88
N ILE A 65 4.14 5.10 -7.25
CA ILE A 65 3.11 4.93 -6.22
C ILE A 65 1.90 4.12 -6.70
N SER A 66 1.52 4.22 -7.97
CA SER A 66 0.43 3.43 -8.53
C SER A 66 0.74 1.94 -8.61
N HIS A 67 2.00 1.58 -8.86
CA HIS A 67 2.45 0.20 -8.89
C HIS A 67 2.46 -0.37 -7.47
N HIS A 68 3.12 0.33 -6.53
CA HIS A 68 3.24 -0.07 -5.14
C HIS A 68 1.89 -0.21 -4.44
N GLU A 69 0.98 0.75 -4.62
CA GLU A 69 -0.40 0.67 -4.08
C GLU A 69 -1.11 -0.58 -4.60
N ARG A 70 -1.05 -0.86 -5.91
CA ARG A 70 -1.69 -2.04 -6.49
C ARG A 70 -1.11 -3.34 -5.93
N LEU A 71 0.21 -3.42 -5.75
CA LEU A 71 0.87 -4.56 -5.14
C LEU A 71 0.39 -4.81 -3.71
N LEU A 72 0.29 -3.76 -2.90
CA LEU A 72 -0.23 -3.83 -1.53
C LEU A 72 -1.70 -4.26 -1.49
N HIS A 73 -2.54 -3.70 -2.37
CA HIS A 73 -3.95 -4.10 -2.47
C HIS A 73 -4.13 -5.57 -2.86
N THR A 74 -3.25 -6.08 -3.71
CA THR A 74 -3.23 -7.50 -4.07
C THR A 74 -2.73 -8.37 -2.92
N ALA A 75 -1.65 -7.98 -2.25
CA ALA A 75 -1.10 -8.72 -1.11
C ALA A 75 -2.09 -8.86 0.03
N LEU A 76 -2.87 -7.80 0.30
CA LEU A 76 -3.80 -7.71 1.43
C LEU A 76 -5.23 -8.12 1.08
N VAL A 77 -5.45 -8.74 -0.08
CA VAL A 77 -6.78 -9.04 -0.59
C VAL A 77 -7.61 -9.94 0.34
N ARG A 78 -6.97 -10.84 1.09
CA ARG A 78 -7.61 -11.69 2.11
C ARG A 78 -8.19 -10.90 3.28
N HIS A 79 -7.68 -9.69 3.50
CA HIS A 79 -8.14 -8.76 4.53
C HIS A 79 -9.04 -7.66 3.95
N TRP A 80 -9.42 -7.75 2.67
CA TRP A 80 -10.23 -6.73 2.03
C TRP A 80 -11.61 -6.63 2.71
N TYR A 81 -11.98 -5.41 3.10
CA TYR A 81 -13.27 -5.12 3.72
C TYR A 81 -14.21 -4.41 2.74
N ALA A 82 -13.81 -3.23 2.27
CA ALA A 82 -14.61 -2.46 1.31
C ALA A 82 -13.74 -1.40 0.60
N GLY A 83 -13.81 -1.34 -0.73
CA GLY A 83 -13.04 -0.37 -1.51
C GLY A 83 -11.53 -0.52 -1.28
N GLU A 84 -10.93 0.47 -0.62
CA GLU A 84 -9.50 0.51 -0.23
C GLU A 84 -9.27 0.24 1.26
N TRP A 85 -10.29 -0.25 1.97
CA TRP A 85 -10.25 -0.58 3.39
C TRP A 85 -10.00 -2.06 3.61
N PHE A 86 -9.19 -2.34 4.63
CA PHE A 86 -8.77 -3.66 5.06
C PHE A 86 -9.07 -3.85 6.55
N LYS A 87 -9.34 -5.10 6.94
CA LYS A 87 -9.57 -5.51 8.31
C LYS A 87 -8.85 -6.84 8.55
N PHE A 88 -7.97 -6.86 9.54
CA PHE A 88 -7.05 -7.98 9.75
C PHE A 88 -7.64 -9.13 10.58
N ASP A 89 -8.80 -8.96 11.23
CA ASP A 89 -9.58 -10.01 11.91
C ASP A 89 -8.76 -11.18 12.51
N ASN A 90 -8.02 -10.88 13.58
CA ASN A 90 -7.13 -11.78 14.33
C ASN A 90 -5.79 -12.14 13.65
N ASP A 91 -5.53 -11.70 12.42
CA ASP A 91 -4.21 -11.78 11.79
C ASP A 91 -3.31 -10.61 12.23
N HIS A 92 -2.87 -10.68 13.49
CA HIS A 92 -1.97 -9.68 14.06
C HIS A 92 -0.57 -9.70 13.44
N GLU A 93 -0.15 -10.81 12.83
CA GLU A 93 1.17 -10.91 12.19
C GLU A 93 1.20 -10.04 10.92
N THR A 94 0.21 -10.19 10.03
CA THR A 94 0.12 -9.37 8.83
C THR A 94 -0.12 -7.89 9.17
N GLU A 95 -0.96 -7.61 10.17
CA GLU A 95 -1.18 -6.25 10.66
C GLU A 95 0.14 -5.62 11.14
N MET A 96 0.89 -6.31 12.00
CA MET A 96 2.17 -5.82 12.51
C MET A 96 3.23 -5.71 11.42
N TYR A 97 3.26 -6.61 10.44
CA TYR A 97 4.19 -6.55 9.31
C TYR A 97 3.96 -5.29 8.47
N ILE A 98 2.70 -4.95 8.19
CA ILE A 98 2.33 -3.71 7.50
C ILE A 98 2.76 -2.49 8.31
N LEU A 99 2.38 -2.43 9.59
CA LEU A 99 2.63 -1.27 10.44
C LEU A 99 4.13 -1.02 10.65
N SER A 100 4.88 -2.08 10.94
CA SER A 100 6.33 -2.00 11.12
C SER A 100 7.02 -1.63 9.81
N GLY A 101 6.66 -2.24 8.68
CA GLY A 101 7.21 -1.88 7.37
C GLY A 101 7.00 -0.41 7.00
N PHE A 102 5.79 0.13 7.20
CA PHE A 102 5.56 1.55 6.96
C PHE A 102 6.35 2.48 7.88
N SER A 103 6.71 2.02 9.09
CA SER A 103 7.51 2.79 10.04
C SER A 103 9.00 2.87 9.69
N THR A 104 9.52 1.93 8.89
CA THR A 104 10.94 1.93 8.48
C THR A 104 11.22 2.85 7.30
N PHE A 105 10.22 3.15 6.48
CA PHE A 105 10.36 4.13 5.39
C PHE A 105 10.58 5.55 5.93
N THR A 106 11.38 6.32 5.21
CA THR A 106 11.75 7.69 5.56
C THR A 106 10.73 8.71 5.06
N ASP A 107 10.70 9.91 5.64
CA ASP A 107 9.77 10.97 5.19
C ASP A 107 10.30 11.78 4.00
N ASN A 108 11.59 11.66 3.66
CA ASN A 108 12.28 12.59 2.77
C ASN A 108 13.11 11.93 1.65
N ASP A 109 13.15 10.60 1.57
CA ASP A 109 13.96 9.87 0.59
C ASP A 109 13.10 8.90 -0.24
N PRO A 110 12.47 9.38 -1.33
CA PRO A 110 11.65 8.53 -2.20
C PRO A 110 12.47 7.49 -2.96
N ASP A 111 13.76 7.74 -3.23
CA ASP A 111 14.64 6.78 -3.89
C ASP A 111 14.84 5.55 -3.01
N ARG A 112 15.31 5.78 -1.79
CA ARG A 112 15.51 4.72 -0.80
C ARG A 112 14.21 3.99 -0.51
N ASN A 113 13.12 4.72 -0.26
CA ASN A 113 11.83 4.09 0.02
C ASN A 113 11.36 3.19 -1.13
N SER A 114 11.55 3.60 -2.39
CA SER A 114 11.14 2.80 -3.55
C SER A 114 11.98 1.54 -3.72
N VAL A 115 13.27 1.60 -3.39
CA VAL A 115 14.16 0.44 -3.38
C VAL A 115 13.82 -0.50 -2.22
N ASP A 116 13.74 0.04 -1.00
CA ASP A 116 13.45 -0.71 0.22
C ASP A 116 12.08 -1.39 0.14
N PHE A 117 11.10 -0.76 -0.53
CA PHE A 117 9.79 -1.35 -0.78
C PHE A 117 9.89 -2.68 -1.53
N ILE A 118 10.74 -2.79 -2.54
CA ILE A 118 10.86 -4.02 -3.35
C ILE A 118 11.32 -5.18 -2.48
N TYR A 119 12.31 -4.95 -1.61
CA TYR A 119 12.81 -5.97 -0.69
C TYR A 119 11.74 -6.35 0.34
N TRP A 120 11.20 -5.36 1.04
CA TRP A 120 10.16 -5.58 2.05
C TRP A 120 8.92 -6.28 1.49
N TYR A 121 8.48 -5.92 0.30
CA TYR A 121 7.36 -6.58 -0.35
C TYR A 121 7.67 -8.04 -0.68
N ASN A 122 8.85 -8.30 -1.22
CA ASN A 122 9.26 -9.64 -1.63
C ASN A 122 9.47 -10.61 -0.45
N GLU A 123 9.89 -10.10 0.70
CA GLU A 123 10.14 -10.92 1.89
C GLU A 123 8.86 -11.44 2.57
N GLY A 124 7.73 -10.73 2.45
CA GLY A 124 6.55 -11.04 3.25
C GLY A 124 5.18 -10.87 2.59
N MET A 125 5.08 -10.42 1.33
CA MET A 125 3.78 -10.08 0.71
C MET A 125 3.52 -10.69 -0.67
N VAL A 126 4.41 -11.57 -1.14
CA VAL A 126 4.32 -12.12 -2.50
C VAL A 126 3.34 -13.27 -2.68
N GLU A 127 2.89 -13.90 -1.60
CA GLU A 127 2.07 -15.11 -1.68
C GLU A 127 0.76 -14.91 -2.45
N SER A 128 -0.03 -13.89 -2.08
CA SER A 128 -1.29 -13.57 -2.78
C SER A 128 -1.08 -13.18 -4.25
N PRO A 129 -0.10 -12.32 -4.61
CA PRO A 129 0.27 -12.08 -6.02
C PRO A 129 0.62 -13.34 -6.80
N VAL A 130 1.44 -14.23 -6.21
CA VAL A 130 1.85 -15.50 -6.84
C VAL A 130 0.65 -16.40 -7.05
N GLU A 131 -0.26 -16.48 -6.07
CA GLU A 131 -1.51 -17.22 -6.19
C GLU A 131 -2.41 -16.66 -7.30
N MET A 132 -2.58 -15.33 -7.34
CA MET A 132 -3.35 -14.68 -8.40
C MET A 132 -2.78 -14.91 -9.80
N ASP A 133 -1.45 -14.83 -9.95
CA ASP A 133 -0.77 -15.08 -11.22
C ASP A 133 -0.93 -16.53 -11.67
N ARG A 134 -0.73 -17.50 -10.76
CA ARG A 134 -0.97 -18.94 -11.01
C ARG A 134 -2.39 -19.19 -11.50
N GLN A 135 -3.37 -18.48 -10.95
CA GLN A 135 -4.78 -18.61 -11.33
C GLN A 135 -5.19 -17.71 -12.53
N LYS A 136 -4.27 -16.86 -13.03
CA LYS A 136 -4.51 -15.87 -14.09
C LYS A 136 -5.70 -14.93 -13.77
N LEU A 137 -5.80 -14.50 -12.53
CA LEU A 137 -6.90 -13.67 -12.04
C LEU A 137 -6.53 -12.20 -11.97
N THR A 138 -7.52 -11.34 -12.24
CA THR A 138 -7.42 -9.91 -11.94
C THR A 138 -7.76 -9.67 -10.48
N LEU A 139 -7.27 -8.55 -9.90
CA LEU A 139 -7.57 -8.19 -8.50
C LEU A 139 -9.07 -8.14 -8.23
N SER A 140 -9.87 -7.66 -9.17
CA SER A 140 -11.33 -7.62 -9.04
C SER A 140 -11.95 -9.03 -8.95
N LYS A 141 -11.49 -9.95 -9.82
CA LYS A 141 -11.94 -11.35 -9.78
C LYS A 141 -11.50 -12.05 -8.49
N PHE A 142 -10.27 -11.80 -8.05
CA PHE A 142 -9.75 -12.39 -6.81
C PHE A 142 -10.48 -11.87 -5.57
N LYS A 143 -10.73 -10.55 -5.48
CA LYS A 143 -11.59 -9.96 -4.44
C LYS A 143 -12.97 -10.63 -4.38
N THR A 144 -13.56 -10.92 -5.54
CA THR A 144 -14.89 -11.56 -5.63
C THR A 144 -14.87 -13.00 -5.12
N GLN A 145 -13.81 -13.75 -5.43
CA GLN A 145 -13.61 -15.11 -4.90
C GLN A 145 -13.40 -15.09 -3.39
N GLU A 146 -12.48 -14.29 -2.89
CA GLU A 146 -12.18 -14.18 -1.46
C GLU A 146 -13.41 -13.74 -0.65
N SER A 147 -14.17 -12.75 -1.17
CA SER A 147 -15.43 -12.33 -0.56
C SER A 147 -16.48 -13.44 -0.48
N SER A 148 -16.48 -14.34 -1.47
CA SER A 148 -17.39 -15.49 -1.50
C SER A 148 -16.97 -16.58 -0.52
N THR A 149 -15.67 -16.72 -0.28
CA THR A 149 -15.08 -17.63 0.71
C THR A 149 -15.32 -17.13 2.13
N GLN A 150 -15.08 -15.84 2.41
CA GLN A 150 -15.31 -15.23 3.72
C GLN A 150 -16.77 -15.30 4.19
N LYS A 151 -17.75 -15.28 3.27
CA LYS A 151 -19.18 -15.41 3.61
C LYS A 151 -19.60 -16.83 3.97
N LYS A 152 -18.78 -17.84 3.67
CA LYS A 152 -19.08 -19.27 3.90
C LYS A 152 -18.47 -19.81 5.19
N ASN A 153 -17.50 -19.09 5.75
CA ASN A 153 -16.87 -19.38 7.04
C ASN A 153 -17.48 -18.52 8.14
#